data_AF-A0A8T3LT58-F1
#
_entry.id   AF-A0A8T3LT58-F1
#
_cell.length_a   1.000
_cell.length_b   1.000
_cell.length_c   1.000
_cell.angle_alpha   90.00
_cell.angle_beta   90.00
_cell.angle_gamma   90.00
#
_symmetry.space_group_name_H-M   'P 1'
#
loop_
_entity.id
_entity.type
_entity.pdbx_description
1 polymer ?
#
loop_
_entity_poly.entity_id
_entity_poly.type
_entity_poly.pdbx_seq_one_letter_code
_entity_poly.pdbx_strand_id
1 'polypeptide(L)'
;SGRDAILDSIRFLDELGIRSSGAGKDLESAAIPASFEVNGVTVGVIGCDWIAPGYWARANRIGTDPCSAKTLVPTIRAAAQVHDLVIVYPHWGIEYQPGPSAAQRRAAASWMKAGADLILGNHPHWVQGFEEVQEGKFAFYALGNFVFDQMWQENTMEGLILELTYSGTTLRQVRLHPTLVIDQSQPNLLEPAGDGQRVLKRIRKSSEAMGLPY
;
A
#
# COMPACT_ATOMS: atom_id res chain seq x y z
N SER A 1 11.70 -23.47 -2.50
CA SER A 1 11.41 -22.68 -3.72
C SER A 1 10.75 -21.35 -3.31
N GLY A 2 10.53 -20.40 -4.23
CA GLY A 2 9.82 -19.16 -3.90
C GLY A 2 8.37 -19.38 -3.39
N ARG A 3 7.74 -20.51 -3.74
CA ARG A 3 6.39 -20.85 -3.25
C ARG A 3 6.39 -21.36 -1.81
N ASP A 4 7.36 -22.20 -1.46
CA ASP A 4 7.50 -22.69 -0.08
C ASP A 4 7.81 -21.53 0.86
N ALA A 5 8.62 -20.56 0.40
CA ALA A 5 8.94 -19.36 1.14
C ALA A 5 7.69 -18.48 1.44
N ILE A 6 6.70 -18.42 0.54
CA ILE A 6 5.43 -17.73 0.80
C ILE A 6 4.68 -18.39 1.96
N LEU A 7 4.56 -19.73 1.93
CA LEU A 7 3.85 -20.47 2.98
C LEU A 7 4.57 -20.39 4.32
N ASP A 8 5.92 -20.47 4.32
CA ASP A 8 6.70 -20.30 5.53
C ASP A 8 6.53 -18.90 6.12
N SER A 9 6.53 -17.86 5.29
CA SER A 9 6.31 -16.49 5.73
C SER A 9 4.94 -16.31 6.38
N ILE A 10 3.88 -16.83 5.75
CA ILE A 10 2.51 -16.79 6.30
C ILE A 10 2.46 -17.54 7.63
N ARG A 11 3.04 -18.76 7.70
CA ARG A 11 3.09 -19.54 8.94
C ARG A 11 3.80 -18.80 10.07
N PHE A 12 4.96 -18.20 9.81
CA PHE A 12 5.70 -17.44 10.83
C PHE A 12 4.95 -16.19 11.28
N LEU A 13 4.26 -15.48 10.37
CA LEU A 13 3.42 -14.34 10.73
C LEU A 13 2.27 -14.78 11.63
N ASP A 14 1.59 -15.89 11.30
CA ASP A 14 0.52 -16.46 12.12
C ASP A 14 1.02 -16.88 13.51
N GLU A 15 2.19 -17.52 13.61
CA GLU A 15 2.84 -17.91 14.88
C GLU A 15 3.17 -16.69 15.76
N LEU A 16 3.47 -15.55 15.14
CA LEU A 16 3.74 -14.27 15.82
C LEU A 16 2.48 -13.45 16.07
N GLY A 17 1.29 -13.92 15.66
CA GLY A 17 0.04 -13.18 15.77
C GLY A 17 -0.07 -11.97 14.84
N ILE A 18 0.76 -11.91 13.79
CA ILE A 18 0.75 -10.85 12.79
C ILE A 18 -0.20 -11.26 11.67
N ARG A 19 -1.30 -10.51 11.51
CA ARG A 19 -2.26 -10.74 10.43
C ARG A 19 -1.65 -10.36 9.08
N SER A 20 -1.86 -11.19 8.06
CA SER A 20 -1.36 -10.97 6.71
C SER A 20 -2.44 -11.15 5.64
N SER A 21 -2.24 -10.54 4.46
CA SER A 21 -3.15 -10.60 3.31
C SER A 21 -2.36 -10.54 2.00
N GLY A 22 -2.98 -10.98 0.90
CA GLY A 22 -2.44 -10.84 -0.45
C GLY A 22 -1.52 -11.97 -0.90
N ALA A 23 -1.37 -13.03 -0.11
CA ALA A 23 -0.69 -14.25 -0.49
C ALA A 23 -1.30 -15.46 0.21
N GLY A 24 -1.29 -16.62 -0.44
CA GLY A 24 -1.93 -17.81 0.09
C GLY A 24 -1.54 -19.08 -0.66
N LYS A 25 -2.04 -20.22 -0.16
CA LYS A 25 -1.84 -21.54 -0.78
C LYS A 25 -2.63 -21.70 -2.10
N ASP A 26 -3.65 -20.87 -2.26
CA ASP A 26 -4.55 -20.79 -3.40
C ASP A 26 -5.12 -19.37 -3.50
N LEU A 27 -5.93 -19.11 -4.53
CA LEU A 27 -6.54 -17.81 -4.75
C LEU A 27 -7.52 -17.41 -3.64
N GLU A 28 -8.23 -18.37 -3.05
CA GLU A 28 -9.22 -18.11 -2.02
C GLU A 28 -8.55 -17.62 -0.74
N SER A 29 -7.52 -18.33 -0.27
CA SER A 29 -6.73 -17.93 0.90
C SER A 29 -5.94 -16.64 0.67
N ALA A 30 -5.42 -16.40 -0.54
CA ALA A 30 -4.68 -15.17 -0.84
C ALA A 30 -5.57 -13.91 -0.77
N ALA A 31 -6.86 -14.05 -1.10
CA ALA A 31 -7.83 -12.96 -1.12
C ALA A 31 -8.42 -12.62 0.26
N ILE A 32 -8.06 -13.36 1.32
CA ILE A 32 -8.57 -13.10 2.67
C ILE A 32 -7.97 -11.77 3.19
N PRO A 33 -8.80 -10.81 3.64
CA PRO A 33 -8.31 -9.60 4.28
C PRO A 33 -7.64 -9.91 5.63
N ALA A 34 -6.53 -9.24 5.91
CA ALA A 34 -6.00 -9.18 7.27
C ALA A 34 -6.95 -8.34 8.12
N SER A 35 -7.59 -8.99 9.09
CA SER A 35 -8.68 -8.40 9.87
C SER A 35 -8.25 -8.23 11.33
N PHE A 36 -8.46 -7.04 11.89
CA PHE A 36 -8.16 -6.75 13.29
C PHE A 36 -9.09 -5.66 13.83
N GLU A 37 -9.22 -5.59 15.16
CA GLU A 37 -10.04 -4.59 15.85
C GLU A 37 -9.13 -3.71 16.73
N VAL A 38 -9.32 -2.40 16.65
CA VAL A 38 -8.60 -1.42 17.47
C VAL A 38 -9.60 -0.42 18.02
N ASN A 39 -9.67 -0.29 19.34
CA ASN A 39 -10.57 0.64 20.03
C ASN A 39 -12.04 0.53 19.56
N GLY A 40 -12.52 -0.69 19.30
CA GLY A 40 -13.88 -0.96 18.82
C GLY A 40 -14.13 -0.64 17.34
N VAL A 41 -13.07 -0.36 16.55
CA VAL A 41 -13.14 -0.18 15.09
C VAL A 41 -12.53 -1.40 14.43
N THR A 42 -13.30 -2.09 13.59
CA THR A 42 -12.86 -3.23 12.79
C THR A 42 -12.21 -2.76 11.49
N VAL A 43 -10.99 -3.24 11.21
CA VAL A 43 -10.18 -2.84 10.06
C VAL A 43 -9.85 -4.07 9.23
N GLY A 44 -10.14 -4.00 7.92
CA GLY A 44 -9.77 -5.01 6.94
C GLY A 44 -8.69 -4.47 6.00
N VAL A 45 -7.55 -5.14 5.91
CA VAL A 45 -6.47 -4.80 4.98
C VAL A 45 -6.39 -5.85 3.88
N ILE A 46 -6.52 -5.42 2.62
CA ILE A 46 -6.51 -6.29 1.44
C ILE A 46 -5.22 -6.04 0.66
N GLY A 47 -4.32 -7.03 0.66
CA GLY A 47 -3.11 -7.01 -0.17
C GLY A 47 -3.40 -7.54 -1.57
N CYS A 48 -2.80 -6.97 -2.61
CA CYS A 48 -2.86 -7.53 -3.96
C CYS A 48 -1.61 -7.19 -4.80
N ASP A 49 -1.39 -7.95 -5.87
CA ASP A 49 -0.24 -7.84 -6.77
C ASP A 49 -0.69 -7.57 -8.22
N TRP A 50 -0.20 -6.48 -8.81
CA TRP A 50 -0.40 -6.14 -10.23
C TRP A 50 0.90 -6.30 -11.07
N ILE A 51 2.01 -6.65 -10.44
CA ILE A 51 3.33 -6.62 -11.08
C ILE A 51 3.74 -7.99 -11.59
N ALA A 52 3.45 -9.06 -10.83
CA ALA A 52 4.11 -10.33 -11.05
C ALA A 52 3.14 -11.49 -11.43
N PRO A 53 2.53 -11.48 -12.64
CA PRO A 53 1.59 -12.53 -13.08
C PRO A 53 2.12 -13.98 -12.98
N GLY A 54 3.43 -14.15 -13.08
CA GLY A 54 4.10 -15.43 -12.91
C GLY A 54 3.92 -16.01 -11.50
N TYR A 55 3.70 -15.17 -10.49
CA TYR A 55 3.57 -15.52 -9.07
C TYR A 55 2.15 -15.48 -8.53
N TRP A 56 1.17 -15.08 -9.34
CA TRP A 56 -0.22 -15.05 -8.90
C TRP A 56 -0.75 -16.42 -8.50
N ALA A 57 -1.53 -16.41 -7.42
CA ALA A 57 -2.31 -17.52 -6.92
C ALA A 57 -3.37 -17.95 -7.94
N ARG A 58 -3.70 -19.24 -7.92
CA ARG A 58 -4.83 -19.83 -8.66
C ARG A 58 -5.52 -20.85 -7.74
N ALA A 59 -6.62 -21.45 -8.20
CA ALA A 59 -7.39 -22.41 -7.41
C ALA A 59 -6.55 -23.49 -6.71
N ASN A 60 -5.48 -23.98 -7.34
CA ASN A 60 -4.57 -24.98 -6.78
C ASN A 60 -3.10 -24.55 -6.89
N ARG A 61 -2.81 -23.26 -6.69
CA ARG A 61 -1.45 -22.71 -6.85
C ARG A 61 -1.17 -21.63 -5.82
N ILE A 62 -0.12 -21.86 -5.04
CA ILE A 62 0.46 -20.90 -4.09
C ILE A 62 0.90 -19.65 -4.84
N GLY A 63 0.59 -18.48 -4.30
CA GLY A 63 0.96 -17.22 -4.91
C GLY A 63 0.34 -16.00 -4.24
N THR A 64 0.51 -14.85 -4.92
CA THR A 64 -0.07 -13.56 -4.52
C THR A 64 -1.50 -13.39 -5.07
N ASP A 65 -2.37 -12.68 -4.36
CA ASP A 65 -3.70 -12.33 -4.87
C ASP A 65 -3.55 -11.29 -5.99
N PRO A 66 -3.98 -11.57 -7.23
CA PRO A 66 -3.91 -10.57 -8.30
C PRO A 66 -4.81 -9.36 -8.00
N CYS A 67 -4.34 -8.15 -8.31
CA CYS A 67 -5.18 -6.94 -8.31
C CYS A 67 -6.24 -6.93 -9.46
N SER A 68 -6.79 -8.08 -9.81
CA SER A 68 -7.77 -8.26 -10.87
C SER A 68 -9.10 -7.63 -10.47
N ALA A 69 -9.63 -6.73 -11.30
CA ALA A 69 -10.93 -6.12 -11.06
C ALA A 69 -12.07 -7.15 -10.91
N LYS A 70 -11.93 -8.35 -11.51
CA LYS A 70 -12.94 -9.42 -11.41
C LYS A 70 -13.01 -10.04 -10.01
N THR A 71 -11.91 -10.06 -9.27
CA THR A 71 -11.82 -10.70 -7.94
C THR A 71 -11.75 -9.66 -6.83
N LEU A 72 -10.91 -8.64 -6.99
CA LEU A 72 -10.64 -7.65 -5.96
C LEU A 72 -11.84 -6.75 -5.65
N VAL A 73 -12.61 -6.31 -6.66
CA VAL A 73 -13.80 -5.46 -6.42
C VAL A 73 -14.87 -6.20 -5.59
N PRO A 74 -15.23 -7.47 -5.92
CA PRO A 74 -16.03 -8.28 -5.02
C PRO A 74 -15.46 -8.43 -3.61
N THR A 75 -14.15 -8.67 -3.46
CA THR A 75 -13.49 -8.77 -2.15
C THR A 75 -13.62 -7.47 -1.34
N ILE A 76 -13.37 -6.31 -1.95
CA ILE A 76 -13.52 -5.01 -1.31
C ILE A 76 -14.98 -4.80 -0.85
N ARG A 77 -15.95 -5.11 -1.71
CA ARG A 77 -17.37 -4.99 -1.35
C ARG A 77 -17.74 -5.87 -0.17
N ALA A 78 -17.28 -7.12 -0.16
CA ALA A 78 -17.53 -8.05 0.93
C ALA A 78 -16.87 -7.58 2.23
N ALA A 79 -15.62 -7.11 2.16
CA ALA A 79 -14.90 -6.56 3.31
C ALA A 79 -15.63 -5.34 3.89
N ALA A 80 -16.14 -4.45 3.04
CA ALA A 80 -16.88 -3.25 3.48
C ALA A 80 -18.25 -3.55 4.12
N GLN A 81 -18.76 -4.78 4.03
CA GLN A 81 -19.97 -5.18 4.77
C GLN A 81 -19.68 -5.61 6.21
N VAL A 82 -18.42 -5.93 6.52
CA VAL A 82 -18.05 -6.57 7.79
C VAL A 82 -16.90 -5.87 8.52
N HIS A 83 -16.36 -4.79 7.94
CA HIS A 83 -15.34 -3.93 8.56
C HIS A 83 -15.80 -2.47 8.54
N ASP A 84 -15.45 -1.73 9.58
CA ASP A 84 -15.68 -0.29 9.68
C ASP A 84 -14.73 0.53 8.79
N LEU A 85 -13.53 0.01 8.53
CA LEU A 85 -12.53 0.59 7.64
C LEU A 85 -11.92 -0.48 6.73
N VAL A 86 -11.86 -0.21 5.42
CA VAL A 86 -11.21 -1.08 4.43
C VAL A 86 -10.01 -0.38 3.80
N ILE A 87 -8.83 -0.96 3.98
CA ILE A 87 -7.57 -0.50 3.39
C ILE A 87 -7.18 -1.46 2.26
N VAL A 88 -6.88 -0.91 1.08
CA VAL A 88 -6.29 -1.69 -0.02
C VAL A 88 -4.80 -1.37 -0.11
N TYR A 89 -3.96 -2.42 -0.09
CA TYR A 89 -2.50 -2.33 -0.10
C TYR A 89 -1.93 -2.97 -1.38
N PRO A 90 -1.98 -2.26 -2.53
CA PRO A 90 -1.55 -2.82 -3.80
C PRO A 90 -0.02 -2.73 -3.99
N HIS A 91 0.57 -3.83 -4.44
CA HIS A 91 1.88 -3.84 -5.09
C HIS A 91 1.67 -3.50 -6.59
N TRP A 92 1.94 -2.26 -6.99
CA TRP A 92 1.49 -1.72 -8.29
C TRP A 92 2.32 -0.55 -8.86
N GLY A 93 2.10 -0.22 -10.12
CA GLY A 93 2.72 0.93 -10.77
C GLY A 93 3.93 0.56 -11.59
N ILE A 94 4.76 1.55 -11.89
CA ILE A 94 5.92 1.42 -12.77
C ILE A 94 7.14 1.85 -11.99
N GLU A 95 8.17 1.00 -11.98
CA GLU A 95 9.44 1.30 -11.32
C GLU A 95 10.02 2.64 -11.78
N TYR A 96 10.53 3.39 -10.82
CA TYR A 96 11.31 4.61 -11.00
C TYR A 96 10.57 5.74 -11.73
N GLN A 97 9.23 5.79 -11.58
CA GLN A 97 8.41 6.88 -12.10
C GLN A 97 8.03 7.89 -11.01
N PRO A 98 8.03 9.20 -11.32
CA PRO A 98 7.76 10.27 -10.34
C PRO A 98 6.28 10.40 -9.94
N GLY A 99 5.38 9.67 -10.58
CA GLY A 99 3.96 9.72 -10.28
C GLY A 99 3.21 8.49 -10.79
N PRO A 100 1.97 8.30 -10.32
CA PRO A 100 1.19 7.13 -10.69
C PRO A 100 0.72 7.19 -12.13
N SER A 101 0.54 6.02 -12.72
CA SER A 101 -0.09 5.87 -14.02
C SER A 101 -1.58 6.19 -13.98
N ALA A 102 -2.17 6.55 -15.13
CA ALA A 102 -3.61 6.72 -15.25
C ALA A 102 -4.40 5.43 -14.93
N ALA A 103 -3.78 4.25 -15.09
CA ALA A 103 -4.38 2.98 -14.72
C ALA A 103 -4.49 2.81 -13.19
N GLN A 104 -3.46 3.19 -12.44
CA GLN A 104 -3.50 3.21 -10.97
C GLN A 104 -4.60 4.14 -10.47
N ARG A 105 -4.70 5.37 -11.03
CA ARG A 105 -5.74 6.33 -10.65
C ARG A 105 -7.16 5.83 -10.92
N ARG A 106 -7.40 5.23 -12.09
CA ARG A 106 -8.70 4.61 -12.41
C ARG A 106 -9.03 3.44 -11.48
N ALA A 107 -8.05 2.62 -11.15
CA ALA A 107 -8.23 1.52 -10.20
C ALA A 107 -8.56 2.07 -8.80
N ALA A 108 -7.85 3.09 -8.34
CA ALA A 108 -8.11 3.73 -7.05
C ALA A 108 -9.55 4.25 -6.94
N ALA A 109 -10.01 5.01 -7.94
CA ALA A 109 -11.39 5.49 -8.00
C ALA A 109 -12.42 4.33 -7.99
N SER A 110 -12.14 3.25 -8.72
CA SER A 110 -13.01 2.07 -8.76
C SER A 110 -13.09 1.35 -7.41
N TRP A 111 -11.95 1.18 -6.73
CA TRP A 111 -11.87 0.50 -5.44
C TRP A 111 -12.49 1.33 -4.31
N MET A 112 -12.29 2.64 -4.32
CA MET A 112 -12.96 3.58 -3.42
C MET A 112 -14.48 3.51 -3.58
N LYS A 113 -14.96 3.49 -4.84
CA LYS A 113 -16.39 3.30 -5.14
C LYS A 113 -16.92 1.94 -4.69
N ALA A 114 -16.07 0.93 -4.63
CA ALA A 114 -16.42 -0.42 -4.18
C ALA A 114 -16.49 -0.56 -2.66
N GLY A 115 -15.95 0.40 -1.89
CA GLY A 115 -15.98 0.39 -0.43
C GLY A 115 -14.61 0.54 0.25
N ALA A 116 -13.51 0.73 -0.50
CA ALA A 116 -12.24 1.09 0.12
C ALA A 116 -12.31 2.50 0.74
N ASP A 117 -11.67 2.68 1.89
CA ASP A 117 -11.56 3.96 2.61
C ASP A 117 -10.17 4.58 2.46
N LEU A 118 -9.15 3.74 2.23
CA LEU A 118 -7.77 4.13 2.06
C LEU A 118 -7.07 3.20 1.07
N ILE A 119 -6.22 3.76 0.22
CA ILE A 119 -5.31 3.00 -0.63
C ILE A 119 -3.88 3.36 -0.29
N LEU A 120 -3.07 2.36 0.00
CA LEU A 120 -1.67 2.49 0.36
C LEU A 120 -0.82 1.66 -0.60
N GLY A 121 -0.35 2.28 -1.68
CA GLY A 121 0.42 1.60 -2.70
C GLY A 121 1.91 1.55 -2.40
N ASN A 122 2.59 0.58 -3.02
CA ASN A 122 4.04 0.59 -3.20
C ASN A 122 4.43 -0.23 -4.44
N HIS A 123 5.75 -0.27 -4.74
CA HIS A 123 6.45 -0.96 -5.84
C HIS A 123 7.38 -0.04 -6.64
N PRO A 124 7.01 1.21 -6.97
CA PRO A 124 7.83 2.04 -7.85
C PRO A 124 9.25 2.33 -7.35
N HIS A 125 9.57 1.98 -6.10
CA HIS A 125 10.81 2.28 -5.38
C HIS A 125 11.11 3.78 -5.23
N TRP A 126 10.29 4.64 -5.80
CA TRP A 126 10.31 6.09 -5.61
C TRP A 126 9.05 6.48 -4.85
N VAL A 127 9.21 7.42 -3.92
CA VAL A 127 8.07 8.05 -3.26
C VAL A 127 7.23 8.80 -4.30
N GLN A 128 5.92 8.58 -4.28
CA GLN A 128 4.95 9.25 -5.15
C GLN A 128 3.97 10.08 -4.32
N GLY A 129 3.21 10.92 -5.02
CA GLY A 129 2.16 11.73 -4.40
C GLY A 129 0.99 10.90 -3.88
N PHE A 130 0.05 11.61 -3.25
CA PHE A 130 -1.26 11.09 -2.91
C PHE A 130 -2.34 11.91 -3.62
N GLU A 131 -3.57 11.42 -3.65
CA GLU A 131 -4.73 12.19 -4.08
C GLU A 131 -5.93 11.93 -3.17
N GLU A 132 -6.80 12.93 -2.99
CA GLU A 132 -8.13 12.72 -2.45
C GLU A 132 -9.02 12.23 -3.59
N VAL A 133 -9.36 10.94 -3.58
CA VAL A 133 -10.08 10.28 -4.68
C VAL A 133 -11.59 10.52 -4.55
N GLN A 134 -12.07 10.55 -3.31
CA GLN A 134 -13.44 10.89 -2.90
C GLN A 134 -13.34 11.67 -1.59
N GLU A 135 -14.36 12.45 -1.22
CA GLU A 135 -14.37 13.26 0.00
C GLU A 135 -13.98 12.43 1.23
N GLY A 136 -12.88 12.81 1.89
CA GLY A 136 -12.33 12.15 3.06
C GLY A 136 -11.57 10.85 2.80
N LYS A 137 -11.40 10.42 1.54
CA LYS A 137 -10.77 9.15 1.17
C LYS A 137 -9.58 9.33 0.24
N PHE A 138 -8.42 8.79 0.66
CA PHE A 138 -7.14 9.09 0.04
C PHE A 138 -6.47 7.86 -0.58
N ALA A 139 -5.79 8.08 -1.70
CA ALA A 139 -4.86 7.11 -2.26
C ALA A 139 -3.43 7.65 -2.18
N PHE A 140 -2.57 6.98 -1.41
CA PHE A 140 -1.13 7.20 -1.38
C PHE A 140 -0.48 6.22 -2.35
N TYR A 141 0.14 6.71 -3.43
CA TYR A 141 0.46 5.84 -4.57
C TYR A 141 1.71 5.00 -4.40
N ALA A 142 2.73 5.53 -3.74
CA ALA A 142 3.95 4.81 -3.38
C ALA A 142 4.63 5.48 -2.20
N LEU A 143 4.94 4.71 -1.15
CA LEU A 143 5.66 5.19 0.03
C LEU A 143 7.19 5.14 -0.13
N GLY A 144 7.70 4.53 -1.21
CA GLY A 144 9.13 4.41 -1.47
C GLY A 144 9.79 3.29 -0.66
N ASN A 145 11.10 3.41 -0.45
CA ASN A 145 11.92 2.41 0.21
C ASN A 145 12.14 2.77 1.69
N PHE A 146 12.09 1.76 2.57
CA PHE A 146 12.34 1.95 4.01
C PHE A 146 13.54 1.13 4.49
N VAL A 147 13.48 -0.19 4.36
CA VAL A 147 14.64 -1.09 4.57
C VAL A 147 14.91 -1.75 3.22
N PHE A 148 15.88 -1.22 2.46
CA PHE A 148 16.16 -1.66 1.09
C PHE A 148 17.61 -1.39 0.67
N ASP A 149 18.15 -2.15 -0.28
CA ASP A 149 19.57 -2.10 -0.67
C ASP A 149 19.85 -1.35 -1.98
N GLN A 150 18.84 -0.68 -2.55
CA GLN A 150 18.98 0.10 -3.79
C GLN A 150 19.58 1.50 -3.54
N MET A 151 20.91 1.55 -3.50
CA MET A 151 21.69 2.77 -3.22
C MET A 151 22.22 3.47 -4.49
N TRP A 152 21.78 3.06 -5.68
CA TRP A 152 22.33 3.52 -6.97
C TRP A 152 21.74 4.84 -7.47
N GLN A 153 20.61 5.29 -6.90
CA GLN A 153 20.04 6.62 -7.12
C GLN A 153 19.45 7.16 -5.82
N GLU A 154 19.55 8.48 -5.60
CA GLU A 154 19.01 9.10 -4.38
C GLU A 154 17.51 8.81 -4.23
N ASN A 155 16.75 8.83 -5.33
CA ASN A 155 15.31 8.59 -5.31
C ASN A 155 14.93 7.20 -4.81
N THR A 156 15.78 6.19 -4.99
CA THR A 156 15.56 4.83 -4.47
C THR A 156 16.00 4.68 -3.02
N MET A 157 16.69 5.67 -2.47
CA MET A 157 17.01 5.75 -1.05
C MET A 157 15.91 6.45 -0.26
N GLU A 158 15.00 7.16 -0.91
CA GLU A 158 13.95 7.92 -0.23
C GLU A 158 12.73 7.05 0.13
N GLY A 159 12.14 7.37 1.28
CA GLY A 159 10.91 6.75 1.75
C GLY A 159 10.03 7.70 2.54
N LEU A 160 8.88 7.17 2.95
CA LEU A 160 7.88 7.89 3.71
C LEU A 160 7.24 6.94 4.73
N ILE A 161 7.37 7.28 6.01
CA ILE A 161 6.48 6.74 7.03
C ILE A 161 5.22 7.61 7.03
N LEU A 162 4.07 6.96 6.83
CA LEU A 162 2.77 7.60 6.84
C LEU A 162 2.09 7.37 8.19
N GLU A 163 1.76 8.46 8.89
CA GLU A 163 0.99 8.42 10.14
C GLU A 163 -0.40 8.99 9.88
N LEU A 164 -1.42 8.16 10.15
CA LEU A 164 -2.83 8.50 9.96
C LEU A 164 -3.54 8.42 11.31
N THR A 165 -4.19 9.52 11.71
CA THR A 165 -4.97 9.56 12.95
C THR A 165 -6.45 9.55 12.66
N TYR A 166 -7.16 8.57 13.24
CA TYR A 166 -8.61 8.42 13.11
C TYR A 166 -9.33 8.72 14.42
N SER A 167 -10.55 9.26 14.30
CA SER A 167 -11.52 9.34 15.39
C SER A 167 -12.77 8.56 14.94
N GLY A 168 -12.98 7.39 15.54
CA GLY A 168 -13.84 6.36 14.94
C GLY A 168 -13.33 5.99 13.56
N THR A 169 -14.19 6.08 12.54
CA THR A 169 -13.84 5.84 11.13
C THR A 169 -13.43 7.12 10.38
N THR A 170 -13.47 8.29 11.02
CA THR A 170 -13.15 9.55 10.36
C THR A 170 -11.66 9.86 10.44
N LEU A 171 -10.99 10.02 9.30
CA LEU A 171 -9.61 10.49 9.23
C LEU A 171 -9.54 11.96 9.70
N ARG A 172 -8.69 12.24 10.70
CA ARG A 172 -8.53 13.57 11.30
C ARG A 172 -7.21 14.22 10.96
N GLN A 173 -6.16 13.43 10.75
CA GLN A 173 -4.83 13.95 10.48
C GLN A 173 -4.02 12.98 9.63
N VAL A 174 -3.26 13.56 8.70
CA VAL A 174 -2.21 12.90 7.94
C VAL A 174 -0.89 13.57 8.30
N ARG A 175 0.10 12.80 8.75
CA ARG A 175 1.49 13.26 8.94
C ARG A 175 2.42 12.46 8.05
N LEU A 176 3.33 13.18 7.41
CA LEU A 176 4.31 12.65 6.48
C LEU A 176 5.69 12.72 7.15
N HIS A 177 6.28 11.58 7.43
CA HIS A 177 7.61 11.47 8.04
C HIS A 177 8.60 10.97 6.98
N PRO A 178 9.32 11.88 6.31
CA PRO A 178 10.25 11.51 5.25
C PRO A 178 11.43 10.71 5.81
N THR A 179 11.89 9.73 5.05
CA THR A 179 13.02 8.88 5.42
C THR A 179 14.06 8.80 4.32
N LEU A 180 15.29 8.49 4.70
CA LEU A 180 16.38 8.17 3.80
C LEU A 180 17.06 6.87 4.24
N VAL A 181 17.22 5.95 3.31
CA VAL A 181 18.02 4.76 3.50
C VAL A 181 19.49 5.12 3.32
N ILE A 182 20.34 4.74 4.26
CA ILE A 182 21.80 4.82 4.18
C ILE A 182 22.40 3.43 4.39
N ASP A 183 23.70 3.28 4.13
CA ASP A 183 24.47 2.07 4.46
C ASP A 183 23.79 0.74 4.08
N GLN A 184 23.29 0.68 2.84
CA GLN A 184 22.71 -0.51 2.19
C GLN A 184 21.48 -1.14 2.86
N SER A 185 20.81 -0.50 3.84
CA SER A 185 19.45 -0.88 4.34
C SER A 185 18.99 -0.11 5.59
N GLN A 186 19.68 0.95 6.02
CA GLN A 186 19.39 1.61 7.30
C GLN A 186 18.46 2.83 7.12
N PRO A 187 17.18 2.76 7.51
CA PRO A 187 16.30 3.91 7.46
C PRO A 187 16.70 4.96 8.50
N ASN A 188 16.76 6.21 8.04
CA ASN A 188 16.97 7.38 8.89
C ASN A 188 15.79 8.34 8.71
N LEU A 189 15.27 8.84 9.82
CA LEU A 189 14.27 9.91 9.80
C LEU A 189 14.94 11.19 9.32
N LEU A 190 14.30 11.85 8.36
CA LEU A 190 14.68 13.19 7.94
C LEU A 190 13.84 14.22 8.69
N GLU A 191 14.42 15.38 8.98
CA GLU A 191 13.72 16.51 9.59
C GLU A 191 12.77 17.13 8.55
N PRO A 192 11.44 17.09 8.73
CA PRO A 192 10.48 17.58 7.73
C PRO A 192 10.73 19.03 7.30
N ALA A 193 11.13 19.91 8.22
CA ALA A 193 11.41 21.31 7.91
C ALA A 193 12.80 21.54 7.27
N GLY A 194 13.68 20.54 7.31
CA GLY A 194 15.06 20.61 6.85
C GLY A 194 15.32 19.71 5.64
N ASP A 195 16.15 18.70 5.85
CA ASP A 195 16.58 17.76 4.81
C ASP A 195 15.45 16.88 4.25
N GLY A 196 14.35 16.71 5.00
CA GLY A 196 13.13 16.04 4.57
C GLY A 196 12.38 16.74 3.43
N GLN A 197 12.67 18.03 3.20
CA GLN A 197 12.05 18.80 2.12
C GLN A 197 12.30 18.20 0.73
N ARG A 198 13.39 17.45 0.53
CA ARG A 198 13.66 16.79 -0.76
C ARG A 198 12.58 15.77 -1.13
N VAL A 199 12.15 14.96 -0.16
CA VAL A 199 11.10 13.94 -0.31
C VAL A 199 9.74 14.62 -0.39
N LEU A 200 9.47 15.55 0.53
CA LEU A 200 8.18 16.24 0.62
C LEU A 200 7.87 17.08 -0.62
N LYS A 201 8.87 17.74 -1.23
CA LYS A 201 8.69 18.47 -2.49
C LYS A 201 8.31 17.55 -3.64
N ARG A 202 8.83 16.32 -3.69
CA ARG A 202 8.46 15.33 -4.71
C ARG A 202 7.03 14.86 -4.52
N ILE A 203 6.63 14.53 -3.29
CA ILE A 203 5.25 14.17 -2.94
C ILE A 203 4.30 15.30 -3.36
N ARG A 204 4.62 16.56 -2.99
CA ARG A 204 3.81 17.74 -3.35
C ARG A 204 3.69 17.87 -4.87
N LYS A 205 4.80 17.89 -5.61
CA LYS A 205 4.80 18.02 -7.08
C LYS A 205 3.98 16.92 -7.76
N SER A 206 4.10 15.67 -7.29
CA SER A 206 3.37 14.52 -7.81
C SER A 206 1.86 14.63 -7.52
N SER A 207 1.50 15.11 -6.33
CA SER A 207 0.11 15.31 -5.89
C SER A 207 -0.56 16.50 -6.61
N GLU A 208 0.16 17.61 -6.80
CA GLU A 208 -0.30 18.78 -7.58
C GLU A 208 -0.63 18.40 -9.02
N ALA A 209 0.19 17.54 -9.64
CA ALA A 209 -0.06 17.01 -10.98
C ALA A 209 -1.34 16.16 -11.07
N MET A 210 -1.89 15.70 -9.94
CA MET A 210 -3.17 14.98 -9.85
C MET A 210 -4.35 15.88 -9.50
N GLY A 211 -4.11 17.15 -9.15
CA GLY A 211 -5.14 18.15 -8.87
C GLY A 211 -5.40 18.41 -7.37
N LEU A 212 -4.55 17.91 -6.46
CA LEU A 212 -4.62 18.27 -5.04
C LEU A 212 -4.05 19.68 -4.82
N PRO A 213 -4.83 20.65 -4.32
CA PRO A 213 -4.30 21.95 -3.89
C PRO A 213 -3.56 21.81 -2.56
N TYR A 214 -2.41 22.49 -2.42
CA TYR A 214 -1.68 22.68 -1.17
C TYR A 214 -1.73 24.13 -0.70
#